data_AF-A0A2V6G0W9-F1
#
_entry.id   AF-A0A2V6G0W9-F1
#
_cell.length_a   1.000
_cell.length_b   1.000
_cell.length_c   1.000
_cell.angle_alpha   90.00
_cell.angle_beta   90.00
_cell.angle_gamma   90.00
#
_symmetry.space_group_name_H-M   'P 1'
#
loop_
_entity.id
_entity.type
_entity.pdbx_description
1 polymer ?
#
loop_
_entity_poly.entity_id
_entity_poly.type
_entity_poly.pdbx_seq_one_letter_code
_entity_poly.pdbx_strand_id
1 'polypeptide(L)'
;MSVQVYGCNHVAIEVDDVEKAVAFYKDVFNLEQMSGGEGDAFFKLGEHQFLAIFEVEKLQRANVRHFGIMVRDEAQLEEVRKKLKEKYKLKLQPPFRCDFRDPWGNHIQVVDLHDESLIWLLPYREVQKTGIKFDTK
;
A
#
# COMPACT_ATOMS: atom_id res chain seq x y z
N MET A 1 -19.41 13.37 -25.29
CA MET A 1 -18.23 13.79 -24.50
C MET A 1 -17.50 12.54 -24.06
N SER A 2 -16.17 12.47 -24.25
CA SER A 2 -15.35 11.35 -23.75
C SER A 2 -15.10 11.52 -22.25
N VAL A 3 -15.01 10.41 -21.52
CA VAL A 3 -14.72 10.40 -20.09
C VAL A 3 -13.21 10.28 -19.90
N GLN A 4 -12.63 11.12 -19.05
CA GLN A 4 -11.22 11.07 -18.67
C GLN A 4 -11.09 10.47 -17.27
N VAL A 5 -10.25 9.44 -17.12
CA VAL A 5 -9.86 8.86 -15.82
C VAL A 5 -8.55 9.51 -15.37
N TYR A 6 -8.45 9.84 -14.09
CA TYR A 6 -7.28 10.50 -13.50
C TYR A 6 -6.40 9.55 -12.65
N GLY A 7 -6.93 8.39 -12.25
CA GLY A 7 -6.20 7.42 -11.45
C GLY A 7 -7.12 6.43 -10.74
N CYS A 8 -6.52 5.62 -9.86
CA CYS A 8 -7.23 4.72 -8.95
C CYS A 8 -7.38 5.41 -7.59
N ASN A 9 -8.62 5.51 -7.08
CA ASN A 9 -8.90 6.20 -5.83
C ASN A 9 -8.53 5.38 -4.60
N HIS A 10 -8.81 4.08 -4.60
CA HIS A 10 -8.58 3.23 -3.43
C HIS A 10 -8.45 1.76 -3.77
N VAL A 11 -8.00 0.99 -2.79
CA VAL A 11 -8.02 -0.48 -2.80
C VAL A 11 -8.89 -0.94 -1.63
N ALA A 12 -9.70 -1.96 -1.86
CA ALA A 12 -10.46 -2.65 -0.83
C ALA A 12 -9.93 -4.07 -0.65
N ILE A 13 -9.78 -4.51 0.59
CA ILE A 13 -9.35 -5.87 0.94
C ILE A 13 -10.27 -6.50 1.98
N GLU A 14 -10.29 -7.83 1.98
CA GLU A 14 -11.08 -8.63 2.91
C GLU A 14 -10.17 -9.24 3.98
N VAL A 15 -10.67 -9.27 5.21
CA VAL A 15 -10.04 -9.90 6.39
C VAL A 15 -11.10 -10.64 7.20
N ASP A 16 -10.69 -11.48 8.14
CA ASP A 16 -11.60 -12.20 9.07
C ASP A 16 -11.50 -11.69 10.51
N ASP A 17 -10.64 -10.69 10.75
CA ASP A 17 -10.42 -10.05 12.04
C ASP A 17 -9.82 -8.65 11.80
N VAL A 18 -10.67 -7.62 11.85
CA VAL A 18 -10.27 -6.24 11.54
C VAL A 18 -9.27 -5.68 12.56
N GLU A 19 -9.34 -6.08 13.82
CA GLU A 19 -8.42 -5.58 14.86
C GLU A 19 -6.99 -6.07 14.60
N LYS A 20 -6.83 -7.36 14.28
CA LYS A 20 -5.54 -7.93 13.87
C LYS A 20 -5.04 -7.30 12.57
N ALA A 21 -5.93 -7.03 11.62
CA ALA A 21 -5.57 -6.34 10.38
C ALA A 21 -5.03 -4.93 10.66
N VAL A 22 -5.74 -4.16 11.47
CA VAL A 22 -5.30 -2.82 11.86
C VAL A 22 -3.93 -2.85 12.53
N ALA A 23 -3.70 -3.78 13.45
CA ALA A 23 -2.41 -3.94 14.11
C ALA A 23 -1.30 -4.32 13.12
N PHE A 24 -1.58 -5.20 12.16
CA PHE A 24 -0.64 -5.60 11.12
C PHE A 24 -0.25 -4.42 10.21
N TYR A 25 -1.22 -3.71 9.63
CA TYR A 25 -0.96 -2.63 8.69
C TYR A 25 -0.31 -1.40 9.34
N LYS A 26 -0.64 -1.10 10.61
CA LYS A 26 0.09 -0.09 11.41
C LYS A 26 1.53 -0.50 11.66
N ASP A 27 1.78 -1.75 12.01
CA ASP A 27 3.15 -2.18 12.33
C ASP A 27 4.03 -2.28 11.09
N VAL A 28 3.56 -2.93 10.01
CA VAL A 28 4.36 -3.18 8.82
C VAL A 28 4.65 -1.89 8.06
N PHE A 29 3.64 -1.03 7.89
CA PHE A 29 3.70 0.12 6.99
C PHE A 29 3.56 1.48 7.69
N ASN A 30 3.32 1.51 9.02
CA ASN A 30 3.04 2.74 9.74
C ASN A 30 1.84 3.51 9.14
N LEU A 31 0.80 2.80 8.70
CA LEU A 31 -0.38 3.44 8.12
C LEU A 31 -1.18 4.17 9.19
N GLU A 32 -1.62 5.38 8.84
CA GLU A 32 -2.50 6.19 9.67
C GLU A 32 -3.96 5.74 9.46
N GLN A 33 -4.58 5.24 10.53
CA GLN A 33 -6.00 4.88 10.51
C GLN A 33 -6.83 6.16 10.61
N MET A 34 -7.81 6.30 9.73
CA MET A 34 -8.73 7.44 9.75
C MET A 34 -10.07 7.03 10.39
N SER A 35 -10.78 8.01 10.95
CA SER A 35 -12.15 7.83 11.43
C SER A 35 -13.16 8.08 10.31
N GLY A 36 -14.28 7.35 10.33
CA GLY A 36 -15.43 7.60 9.45
C GLY A 36 -15.23 7.31 7.97
N GLY A 37 -14.31 6.40 7.63
CA GLY A 37 -14.07 5.95 6.25
C GLY A 37 -14.95 4.77 5.82
N GLU A 38 -14.64 4.19 4.66
CA GLU A 38 -15.30 3.01 4.09
C GLU A 38 -14.76 1.69 4.70
N GLY A 39 -15.66 0.74 4.99
CA GLY A 39 -15.32 -0.55 5.60
C GLY A 39 -15.23 -0.51 7.14
N ASP A 40 -14.79 -1.62 7.72
CA ASP A 40 -14.63 -1.81 9.17
C ASP A 40 -13.34 -1.16 9.69
N ALA A 41 -12.34 -1.00 8.81
CA ALA A 41 -11.20 -0.13 9.04
C ALA A 41 -10.75 0.59 7.77
N PHE A 42 -10.19 1.79 7.96
CA PHE A 42 -9.82 2.68 6.87
C PHE A 42 -8.45 3.30 7.12
N PHE A 43 -7.56 3.20 6.15
CA PHE A 43 -6.20 3.72 6.23
C PHE A 43 -5.90 4.71 5.12
N LYS A 44 -5.17 5.78 5.46
CA LYS A 44 -4.57 6.68 4.48
C LYS A 44 -3.45 5.95 3.73
N LEU A 45 -3.47 5.99 2.39
CA LEU A 45 -2.40 5.52 1.51
C LEU A 45 -1.86 6.69 0.68
N GLY A 46 -0.80 7.34 1.18
CA GLY A 46 -0.31 8.59 0.58
C GLY A 46 -1.34 9.72 0.70
N GLU A 47 -1.24 10.78 -0.11
CA GLU A 47 -2.06 11.98 0.06
C GLU A 47 -3.48 11.88 -0.53
N HIS A 48 -3.71 10.96 -1.47
CA HIS A 48 -4.94 10.94 -2.28
C HIS A 48 -5.60 9.57 -2.41
N GLN A 49 -4.99 8.51 -1.87
CA GLN A 49 -5.55 7.16 -1.91
C GLN A 49 -5.82 6.66 -0.50
N PHE A 50 -6.63 5.61 -0.41
CA PHE A 50 -6.91 4.92 0.84
C PHE A 50 -7.01 3.41 0.66
N LEU A 51 -6.84 2.70 1.77
CA LEU A 51 -7.07 1.27 1.91
C LEU A 51 -8.31 1.08 2.79
N ALA A 52 -9.35 0.47 2.22
CA ALA A 52 -10.53 0.05 2.94
C ALA A 52 -10.41 -1.44 3.29
N ILE A 53 -10.72 -1.79 4.54
CA ILE A 53 -10.68 -3.15 5.05
C ILE A 53 -12.10 -3.56 5.43
N PHE A 54 -12.54 -4.69 4.90
CA PHE A 54 -13.85 -5.28 5.18
C PHE A 54 -13.67 -6.62 5.89
N GLU A 55 -14.35 -6.79 7.01
CA GLU A 55 -14.42 -8.05 7.71
C GLU A 55 -15.46 -8.97 7.05
N VAL A 56 -15.07 -10.19 6.72
CA VAL A 56 -15.92 -11.17 6.03
C VAL A 56 -15.83 -12.53 6.71
N GLU A 57 -16.93 -13.29 6.68
CA GLU A 57 -16.97 -14.64 7.27
C GLU A 57 -16.10 -15.65 6.51
N LYS A 58 -15.92 -15.46 5.19
CA LYS A 58 -15.20 -16.38 4.32
C LYS A 58 -14.19 -15.65 3.46
N LEU A 59 -12.91 -15.82 3.82
CA LEU A 59 -11.80 -15.28 3.06
C LEU A 59 -11.68 -15.88 1.66
N GLN A 60 -11.34 -15.02 0.69
CA GLN A 60 -10.94 -15.42 -0.65
C GLN A 60 -9.48 -15.09 -0.90
N ARG A 61 -8.63 -16.12 -0.84
CA ARG A 61 -7.22 -15.96 -1.21
C ARG A 61 -7.10 -15.42 -2.62
N ALA A 62 -6.30 -14.37 -2.79
CA ALA A 62 -5.99 -13.85 -4.11
C ALA A 62 -5.27 -14.91 -4.96
N ASN A 63 -5.65 -15.11 -6.22
CA ASN A 63 -4.82 -15.89 -7.15
C ASN A 63 -3.77 -14.96 -7.76
N VAL A 64 -4.16 -14.28 -8.85
CA VAL A 64 -3.33 -13.30 -9.57
C VAL A 64 -3.57 -11.87 -9.09
N ARG A 65 -4.73 -11.58 -8.50
CA ARG A 65 -5.11 -10.22 -8.04
C ARG A 65 -4.12 -9.74 -6.98
N HIS A 66 -3.44 -8.63 -7.21
CA HIS A 66 -2.54 -8.00 -6.26
C HIS A 66 -2.59 -6.49 -6.41
N PHE A 67 -2.04 -5.77 -5.44
CA PHE A 67 -1.86 -4.33 -5.50
C PHE A 67 -0.48 -3.93 -4.99
N GLY A 68 0.01 -2.81 -5.50
CA GLY A 68 1.30 -2.23 -5.14
C GLY A 68 1.16 -1.19 -4.03
N ILE A 69 2.05 -1.22 -3.04
CA ILE A 69 2.28 -0.15 -2.07
C ILE A 69 3.68 0.40 -2.31
N MET A 70 3.81 1.71 -2.45
CA MET A 70 5.11 2.35 -2.61
C MET A 70 5.71 2.72 -1.26
N VAL A 71 7.00 2.47 -1.10
CA VAL A 71 7.85 2.97 -0.01
C VAL A 71 8.93 3.87 -0.59
N ARG A 72 9.55 4.70 0.23
CA ARG A 72 10.44 5.76 -0.25
C ARG A 72 11.71 5.24 -0.91
N ASP A 73 12.32 4.20 -0.34
CA ASP A 73 13.65 3.72 -0.72
C ASP A 73 13.86 2.25 -0.32
N GLU A 74 14.97 1.69 -0.80
CA GLU A 74 15.42 0.34 -0.49
C GLU A 74 15.49 0.07 1.02
N ALA A 75 15.88 1.06 1.83
CA ALA A 75 15.98 0.87 3.28
C ALA A 75 14.59 0.64 3.92
N GLN A 76 13.57 1.39 3.49
CA GLN A 76 12.19 1.11 3.92
C GLN A 76 11.69 -0.24 3.40
N LEU A 77 12.04 -0.61 2.18
CA LEU A 77 11.68 -1.91 1.60
C LEU A 77 12.32 -3.07 2.40
N GLU A 78 13.58 -2.94 2.81
CA GLU A 78 14.27 -3.90 3.68
C GLU A 78 13.61 -4.03 5.05
N GLU A 79 13.22 -2.91 5.67
CA GLU A 79 12.52 -2.93 6.97
C GLU A 79 11.17 -3.64 6.89
N VAL A 80 10.40 -3.41 5.82
CA VAL A 80 9.16 -4.15 5.56
C VAL A 80 9.46 -5.65 5.45
N ARG A 81 10.44 -6.04 4.62
CA ARG A 81 10.82 -7.45 4.44
C ARG A 81 11.26 -8.11 5.75
N LYS A 82 11.98 -7.37 6.61
CA LYS A 82 12.41 -7.83 7.92
C LYS A 82 11.22 -8.11 8.81
N LYS A 83 10.28 -7.17 8.97
CA LYS A 83 9.06 -7.37 9.78
C LYS A 83 8.25 -8.57 9.29
N LEU A 84 8.05 -8.67 7.97
CA LEU A 84 7.31 -9.79 7.37
C LEU A 84 7.94 -11.15 7.71
N LYS A 85 9.27 -11.29 7.59
CA LYS A 85 9.98 -12.56 7.83
C LYS A 85 10.16 -12.86 9.31
N GLU A 86 10.61 -11.88 10.09
CA GLU A 86 11.06 -12.09 11.47
C GLU A 86 9.90 -12.06 12.46
N LYS A 87 8.96 -11.12 12.33
CA LYS A 87 7.83 -10.97 13.25
C LYS A 87 6.64 -11.80 12.81
N TYR A 88 6.22 -11.64 11.56
CA TYR A 88 5.00 -12.28 11.05
C TYR A 88 5.22 -13.65 10.40
N LYS A 89 6.47 -14.08 10.23
CA LYS A 89 6.86 -15.37 9.63
C LYS A 89 6.24 -15.62 8.25
N LEU A 90 5.99 -14.54 7.50
CA LEU A 90 5.43 -14.58 6.15
C LEU A 90 6.51 -14.90 5.12
N LYS A 91 6.12 -15.64 4.08
CA LYS A 91 7.01 -16.00 2.97
C LYS A 91 6.96 -14.91 1.90
N LEU A 92 8.14 -14.45 1.48
CA LEU A 92 8.25 -13.63 0.29
C LEU A 92 8.22 -14.51 -0.97
N GLN A 93 7.60 -14.01 -2.04
CA GLN A 93 7.46 -14.70 -3.32
C GLN A 93 8.47 -14.13 -4.33
N PRO A 94 9.40 -14.92 -4.87
CA PRO A 94 10.26 -14.49 -5.97
C PRO A 94 9.47 -14.40 -7.29
N PRO A 95 9.93 -13.64 -8.29
CA PRO A 95 11.21 -12.90 -8.36
C PRO A 95 11.14 -11.47 -7.81
N PHE A 96 9.96 -10.99 -7.43
CA PHE A 96 9.77 -9.61 -7.02
C PHE A 96 10.40 -9.33 -5.64
N ARG A 97 11.01 -8.15 -5.46
CA ARG A 97 11.88 -7.87 -4.29
C ARG A 97 11.14 -8.00 -2.96
N CYS A 98 9.91 -7.48 -2.92
CA CYS A 98 9.00 -7.61 -1.79
C CYS A 98 7.60 -7.92 -2.31
N ASP A 99 7.32 -9.19 -2.53
CA ASP A 99 6.00 -9.71 -2.85
C ASP A 99 5.63 -10.73 -1.78
N PHE A 100 4.44 -10.60 -1.20
CA PHE A 100 3.97 -11.49 -0.17
C PHE A 100 2.45 -11.55 -0.14
N ARG A 101 1.93 -12.45 0.69
CA ARG A 101 0.53 -12.48 1.08
C ARG A 101 0.44 -12.12 2.55
N ASP A 102 -0.48 -11.22 2.88
CA ASP A 102 -0.82 -10.93 4.26
C ASP A 102 -1.46 -12.17 4.93
N PRO A 103 -1.71 -12.15 6.25
CA PRO A 103 -2.32 -13.28 6.95
C PRO A 103 -3.66 -13.75 6.37
N TRP A 104 -4.40 -12.85 5.70
CA TRP A 104 -5.72 -13.10 5.13
C TRP A 104 -5.67 -13.56 3.67
N GLY A 105 -4.48 -13.57 3.05
CA GLY A 105 -4.26 -14.05 1.70
C GLY A 105 -4.36 -12.96 0.62
N ASN A 106 -4.47 -11.68 1.01
CA ASN A 106 -4.35 -10.54 0.09
C ASN A 106 -2.92 -10.47 -0.43
N HIS A 107 -2.76 -10.31 -1.74
CA HIS A 107 -1.46 -10.32 -2.40
C HIS A 107 -0.96 -8.89 -2.57
N ILE A 108 0.19 -8.58 -1.98
CA ILE A 108 0.75 -7.24 -1.89
C ILE A 108 2.15 -7.24 -2.46
N GLN A 109 2.45 -6.22 -3.26
CA GLN A 109 3.78 -5.93 -3.75
C GLN A 109 4.25 -4.58 -3.20
N VAL A 110 5.47 -4.53 -2.69
CA VAL A 110 6.05 -3.31 -2.13
C VAL A 110 7.14 -2.81 -3.07
N VAL A 111 6.99 -1.57 -3.51
CA VAL A 111 7.79 -0.97 -4.59
C VAL A 111 8.60 0.19 -4.03
N ASP A 112 9.88 0.28 -4.41
CA ASP A 112 10.69 1.47 -4.15
C ASP A 112 10.27 2.58 -5.11
N LEU A 113 9.92 3.74 -4.57
CA LEU A 113 9.54 4.91 -5.33
C LEU A 113 10.60 5.35 -6.35
N HIS A 114 11.89 5.09 -6.09
CA HIS A 114 12.99 5.41 -7.01
C HIS A 114 12.99 4.56 -8.29
N ASP A 115 12.34 3.40 -8.29
CA ASP A 115 12.26 2.51 -9.46
C ASP A 115 11.21 2.95 -10.48
N GLU A 116 10.19 3.70 -10.04
CA GLU A 116 8.99 3.97 -10.85
C GLU A 116 9.13 5.25 -11.70
N SER A 117 9.22 6.42 -11.07
CA SER A 117 9.35 7.72 -11.75
C SER A 117 9.55 8.88 -10.78
N LEU A 118 10.32 9.89 -11.18
CA LEU A 118 10.44 11.15 -10.43
C LEU A 118 9.10 11.90 -10.30
N ILE A 119 8.13 11.65 -11.17
CA ILE A 119 6.78 12.26 -11.09
C ILE A 119 6.10 11.86 -9.79
N TRP A 120 6.30 10.62 -9.33
CA TRP A 120 5.72 10.16 -8.08
C TRP A 120 6.33 10.84 -6.85
N LEU A 121 7.50 11.47 -6.96
CA LEU A 121 8.09 12.25 -5.88
C LEU A 121 7.43 13.64 -5.72
N LEU A 122 6.70 14.15 -6.73
CA LEU A 122 6.14 15.51 -6.72
C LEU A 122 5.13 15.80 -5.59
N PRO A 123 4.22 14.87 -5.21
CA PRO A 123 3.32 15.09 -4.08
C PRO A 123 4.06 15.15 -2.73
N TYR A 124 5.30 14.65 -2.64
CA TYR A 124 6.07 14.66 -1.40
C TYR A 124 6.64 16.06 -1.13
N ARG A 125 6.49 16.51 0.13
CA ARG A 125 6.92 17.86 0.56
C ARG A 125 8.37 18.18 0.26
N GLU A 126 9.24 17.18 0.21
CA GLU A 126 10.66 17.34 -0.11
C GLU A 126 10.85 17.90 -1.52
N VAL A 127 10.08 17.42 -2.50
CA VAL A 127 10.15 17.88 -3.89
C VAL A 127 9.38 19.18 -4.11
N GLN A 128 8.30 19.42 -3.36
CA GLN A 128 7.65 20.74 -3.41
C GLN A 128 8.60 21.88 -2.96
N LYS A 129 9.54 21.58 -2.05
CA LYS A 129 10.58 22.53 -1.61
C LYS A 129 11.69 22.75 -2.64
N THR A 130 11.88 21.85 -3.62
CA THR A 130 12.94 22.01 -4.64
C THR A 130 12.56 22.98 -5.76
N GLY A 131 11.33 23.50 -5.77
CA GLY A 131 10.90 24.54 -6.70
C GLY A 131 10.75 24.06 -8.14
N ILE A 132 10.61 22.75 -8.37
CA ILE A 132 10.39 22.18 -9.70
C ILE A 132 9.07 22.73 -10.27
N LYS A 133 9.18 23.41 -11.42
CA LYS A 133 8.05 23.88 -12.22
C LYS A 133 8.08 23.14 -13.55
N PHE A 134 6.97 22.53 -13.92
CA PHE A 134 6.79 22.00 -15.27
C PHE A 134 6.14 23.08 -16.12
N ASP A 135 6.80 23.46 -17.20
CA ASP A 135 6.16 24.26 -18.23
C ASP A 135 5.09 23.40 -18.89
N THR A 136 3.88 23.95 -18.95
CA THR A 136 2.79 23.36 -19.72
C THR A 136 3.14 23.53 -21.20
N LYS A 137 3.40 22.41 -21.87
CA LYS A 137 3.34 22.33 -23.33
C LYS A 137 1.94 21.96 -23.76
#